data_AF-A0A7X6UW83-F1
#
_entry.id   AF-A0A7X6UW83-F1
#
_cell.length_a   1.000
_cell.length_b   1.000
_cell.length_c   1.000
_cell.angle_alpha   90.00
_cell.angle_beta   90.00
_cell.angle_gamma   90.00
#
_symmetry.space_group_name_H-M   'P 1'
#
loop_
_entity.id
_entity.type
_entity.pdbx_description
1 polymer ?
#
loop_
_entity_poly.entity_id
_entity_poly.type
_entity_poly.pdbx_seq_one_letter_code
_entity_poly.pdbx_strand_id
1 'polypeptide(L)'
;MKIFVANQNRTADLGAVIRQAVQTRQRGAQVPLLDPPALSALALARARSEAEYLKELLRLMPYRSAVNTLDFDIPRQPGVWGWIMSRLKAFFWKLLRYQHDRILFRQNLINETGVSALEYESALRQKNIAELDQRLRRLEALAQLETSS
;
A
#
# COMPACT_ATOMS: atom_id res chain seq x y z
N MET A 1 23.61 5.18 10.45
CA MET A 1 23.81 4.86 9.01
C MET A 1 24.37 6.09 8.32
N LYS A 2 25.46 5.97 7.54
CA LYS A 2 26.03 7.10 6.77
C LYS A 2 25.39 7.11 5.39
N ILE A 3 24.86 8.25 4.95
CA ILE A 3 24.17 8.42 3.67
C ILE A 3 25.12 9.11 2.70
N PHE A 4 25.45 8.40 1.62
CA PHE A 4 26.27 8.91 0.53
C PHE A 4 25.41 9.09 -0.71
N VAL A 5 25.42 10.30 -1.27
CA VAL A 5 24.76 10.63 -2.55
C VAL A 5 25.81 11.31 -3.42
N ALA A 6 25.99 10.82 -4.64
CA ALA A 6 27.03 11.29 -5.57
C ALA A 6 28.44 11.37 -4.92
N ASN A 7 28.80 10.33 -4.16
CA ASN A 7 30.09 10.22 -3.44
C ASN A 7 30.35 11.32 -2.38
N GLN A 8 29.34 12.13 -2.05
CA GLN A 8 29.40 13.13 -0.99
C GLN A 8 28.61 12.65 0.23
N ASN A 9 29.19 12.81 1.41
CA ASN A 9 28.51 12.50 2.67
C ASN A 9 27.44 13.56 2.94
N ARG A 10 26.18 13.21 2.70
CA ARG A 10 25.00 14.06 2.91
C ARG A 10 24.21 13.65 4.15
N THR A 11 24.86 12.95 5.08
CA THR A 11 24.21 12.44 6.31
C THR A 11 23.65 13.58 7.18
N ALA A 12 24.26 14.77 7.17
CA ALA A 12 23.74 15.93 7.89
C ALA A 12 22.45 16.46 7.24
N ASP A 13 22.50 16.72 5.93
CA ASP A 13 21.40 17.33 5.17
C ASP A 13 20.20 16.38 5.02
N LEU A 14 20.46 15.14 4.57
CA LEU A 14 19.42 14.16 4.25
C LEU A 14 19.08 13.27 5.44
N GLY A 15 19.97 13.15 6.43
CA GLY A 15 19.75 12.27 7.57
C GLY A 15 18.62 12.73 8.47
N ALA A 16 18.36 14.04 8.58
CA ALA A 16 17.19 14.55 9.30
C ALA A 16 15.89 14.27 8.53
N VAL A 17 15.86 14.59 7.23
CA VAL A 17 14.70 14.38 6.35
C VAL A 17 14.35 12.90 6.24
N ILE A 18 15.34 12.01 6.09
CA ILE A 18 15.13 10.56 6.00
C ILE A 18 14.71 10.01 7.36
N ARG A 19 15.30 10.46 8.48
CA ARG A 19 14.84 10.03 9.82
C ARG A 19 13.41 10.49 10.08
N GLN A 20 13.06 11.70 9.67
CA GLN A 20 11.70 12.22 9.76
C GLN A 20 10.77 11.39 8.88
N ALA A 21 11.07 11.20 7.59
CA ALA A 21 10.27 10.37 6.67
C ALA A 21 10.11 8.91 7.13
N VAL A 22 11.17 8.32 7.71
CA VAL A 22 11.14 6.98 8.30
C VAL A 22 10.28 6.96 9.57
N GLN A 23 10.36 7.97 10.42
CA GLN A 23 9.50 8.10 11.60
C GLN A 23 8.03 8.34 11.20
N THR A 24 7.75 9.13 10.15
CA THR A 24 6.40 9.32 9.63
C THR A 24 5.85 8.05 9.01
N ARG A 25 6.66 7.27 8.27
CA ARG A 25 6.26 5.94 7.75
C ARG A 25 6.07 4.91 8.86
N GLN A 26 6.96 4.87 9.86
CA GLN A 26 6.87 3.92 10.99
C GLN A 26 5.73 4.23 11.95
N ARG A 27 5.26 5.49 12.03
CA ARG A 27 4.13 5.89 12.89
C ARG A 27 2.80 6.07 12.15
N GLY A 28 2.75 5.86 10.83
CA GLY A 28 1.66 6.39 10.00
C GLY A 28 0.99 5.46 9.00
N ALA A 29 1.35 4.18 8.92
CA ALA A 29 0.57 3.19 8.18
C ALA A 29 -0.20 2.26 9.13
N GLN A 30 -0.75 2.82 10.22
CA GLN A 30 -1.98 2.23 10.76
C GLN A 30 -3.05 2.52 9.72
N VAL A 31 -3.22 1.57 8.80
CA VAL A 31 -4.43 1.43 8.02
C VAL A 31 -5.60 1.70 8.98
N PRO A 32 -6.41 2.78 8.77
CA PRO A 32 -7.45 3.13 9.72
C PRO A 32 -8.28 1.89 9.98
N LEU A 33 -8.55 1.56 11.25
CA LEU A 33 -9.41 0.42 11.57
C LEU A 33 -10.82 0.77 11.06
N LEU A 34 -11.10 0.45 9.80
CA LEU A 34 -12.45 0.53 9.25
C LEU A 34 -13.24 -0.66 9.80
N ASP A 35 -14.50 -0.43 10.13
CA ASP A 35 -15.40 -1.48 10.59
C ASP A 35 -15.37 -2.68 9.60
N PRO A 36 -15.25 -3.93 10.07
CA PRO A 36 -15.20 -5.14 9.23
C PRO A 36 -16.23 -5.20 8.07
N PRO A 37 -17.49 -4.75 8.21
CA PRO A 37 -18.44 -4.70 7.09
C PRO A 37 -18.05 -3.76 5.95
N ALA A 38 -17.18 -2.75 6.19
CA ALA A 38 -16.69 -1.82 5.18
C ALA A 38 -15.49 -2.37 4.38
N LEU A 39 -14.85 -3.46 4.84
CA LEU A 39 -13.71 -4.12 4.18
C LEU A 39 -14.10 -5.35 3.38
N SER A 40 -15.39 -5.53 3.11
CA SER A 40 -15.89 -6.67 2.36
C SER A 40 -15.58 -6.54 0.87
N ALA A 41 -15.05 -7.59 0.26
CA ALA A 41 -14.95 -7.71 -1.20
C ALA A 41 -16.34 -7.57 -1.89
N LEU A 42 -17.44 -7.75 -1.15
CA LEU A 42 -18.81 -7.51 -1.62
C LEU A 42 -19.11 -6.01 -1.81
N ALA A 43 -18.30 -5.09 -1.30
CA ALA A 43 -18.42 -3.66 -1.58
C ALA A 43 -18.16 -3.35 -3.07
N LEU A 44 -17.25 -4.10 -3.72
CA LEU A 44 -16.99 -3.98 -5.15
C LEU A 44 -18.22 -4.37 -5.99
N ALA A 45 -19.04 -5.30 -5.51
CA ALA A 45 -20.26 -5.73 -6.19
C ALA A 45 -21.35 -4.65 -6.23
N ARG A 46 -21.21 -3.57 -5.46
CA ARG A 46 -22.16 -2.45 -5.43
C ARG A 46 -21.84 -1.35 -6.44
N ALA A 47 -20.64 -1.36 -7.04
CA ALA A 47 -20.25 -0.39 -8.05
C ALA A 47 -21.14 -0.52 -9.30
N ARG A 48 -21.68 0.60 -9.77
CA ARG A 48 -22.59 0.63 -10.94
C ARG A 48 -21.89 1.03 -12.23
N SER A 49 -20.61 1.41 -12.13
CA SER A 49 -19.78 1.81 -13.26
C SER A 49 -18.33 1.36 -13.05
N GLU A 50 -17.58 1.24 -14.15
CA GLU A 50 -16.16 0.87 -14.12
C GLU A 50 -15.31 1.87 -13.32
N ALA A 51 -15.61 3.16 -13.44
CA ALA A 51 -14.90 4.21 -12.71
C ALA A 51 -15.13 4.10 -11.19
N GLU A 52 -16.35 3.80 -10.77
CA GLU A 52 -16.71 3.60 -9.36
C GLU A 52 -16.07 2.32 -8.80
N TYR A 53 -16.02 1.26 -9.61
CA TYR A 53 -15.36 0.00 -9.25
C TYR A 53 -13.86 0.20 -9.01
N LEU A 54 -13.16 0.87 -9.94
CA LEU A 54 -11.73 1.12 -9.82
C LEU A 54 -11.40 2.01 -8.61
N LYS A 55 -12.25 3.00 -8.34
CA LYS A 55 -12.09 3.88 -7.16
C LYS A 55 -12.22 3.10 -5.86
N GLU A 56 -13.21 2.21 -5.75
CA GLU A 56 -13.40 1.42 -4.54
C GLU A 56 -12.35 0.30 -4.40
N LEU A 57 -11.88 -0.25 -5.52
CA LEU A 57 -10.75 -1.19 -5.54
C LEU A 57 -9.46 -0.53 -5.02
N LEU A 58 -9.13 0.68 -5.51
CA LEU A 58 -7.98 1.45 -5.05
C LEU A 58 -8.06 1.74 -3.55
N ARG A 59 -9.26 2.09 -3.05
CA ARG A 59 -9.51 2.30 -1.62
C ARG A 59 -9.28 1.06 -0.76
N LEU A 60 -9.59 -0.14 -1.27
CA LEU A 60 -9.50 -1.41 -0.53
C LEU A 60 -8.11 -2.07 -0.61
N MET A 61 -7.31 -1.77 -1.64
CA MET A 61 -5.98 -2.38 -1.81
C MET A 61 -5.00 -2.16 -0.63
N PRO A 62 -4.96 -0.99 0.05
CA PRO A 62 -4.14 -0.81 1.25
C PRO A 62 -4.42 -1.82 2.37
N TYR A 63 -5.67 -2.26 2.52
CA TYR A 63 -6.12 -3.17 3.57
C TYR A 63 -5.77 -4.63 3.27
N ARG A 64 -5.77 -5.02 1.99
CA ARG A 64 -5.42 -6.38 1.54
C ARG A 64 -3.91 -6.64 1.56
N SER A 65 -3.10 -5.59 1.69
CA SER A 65 -1.64 -5.70 1.75
C SER A 65 -1.12 -6.43 3.00
N ALA A 66 -1.95 -6.63 4.04
CA ALA A 66 -1.57 -7.32 5.26
C ALA A 66 -1.99 -8.80 5.25
N VAL A 67 -1.27 -9.65 4.52
CA VAL A 67 -1.41 -11.11 4.70
C VAL A 67 -0.81 -11.48 6.05
N ASN A 68 -1.68 -11.74 7.04
CA ASN A 68 -1.30 -12.08 8.40
C ASN A 68 -1.27 -13.61 8.58
N THR A 69 -0.10 -14.19 8.84
CA THR A 69 0.13 -15.66 8.93
C THR A 69 0.36 -16.16 10.37
N LEU A 70 -0.04 -15.40 11.38
CA LEU A 70 -0.08 -15.85 12.79
C LEU A 70 -1.32 -16.73 13.00
N ASP A 71 -1.31 -17.94 13.57
CA ASP A 71 -0.29 -18.82 14.13
C ASP A 71 -0.70 -20.26 13.79
N PHE A 72 0.22 -21.10 13.34
CA PHE A 72 -0.05 -22.53 13.15
C PHE A 72 0.25 -23.27 14.46
N ASP A 73 -0.79 -23.65 15.20
CA ASP A 73 -0.62 -24.43 16.41
C ASP A 73 -0.24 -25.88 16.05
N ILE A 74 0.95 -26.32 16.48
CA ILE A 74 1.48 -27.64 16.15
C ILE A 74 1.12 -28.60 17.30
N PRO A 75 0.15 -29.51 17.15
CA PRO A 75 -0.22 -30.45 18.20
C PRO A 75 0.97 -31.34 18.56
N ARG A 76 1.26 -31.45 19.87
CA ARG A 76 2.38 -32.22 20.41
C ARG A 76 1.91 -33.64 20.76
N GLN A 77 2.61 -34.65 20.25
CA GLN A 77 2.47 -36.02 20.75
C GLN A 77 3.32 -36.20 22.02
N PRO A 78 2.81 -36.87 23.07
CA PRO A 78 3.57 -37.13 24.29
C PRO A 78 4.67 -38.18 24.05
N GLY A 79 5.85 -37.97 24.67
CA GLY A 79 7.00 -38.89 24.62
C GLY A 79 8.29 -38.26 24.09
N VAL A 80 9.42 -38.95 24.27
CA VAL A 80 10.76 -38.46 23.89
C VAL A 80 10.86 -38.23 22.38
N TRP A 81 10.25 -39.12 21.58
CA TRP A 81 10.13 -38.95 20.14
C TRP A 81 9.27 -37.74 19.74
N GLY A 82 8.21 -37.46 20.50
CA GLY A 82 7.38 -36.27 20.33
C GLY A 82 8.15 -34.98 20.63
N TRP A 83 9.03 -34.99 21.63
CA TRP A 83 9.91 -33.87 21.95
C TRP A 83 10.94 -33.60 20.86
N ILE A 84 11.57 -34.64 20.32
CA ILE A 84 12.53 -34.54 19.21
C ILE A 84 11.82 -34.01 17.95
N MET A 85 10.69 -34.60 17.58
CA MET A 85 9.92 -34.18 16.40
C MET A 85 9.36 -32.76 16.55
N SER A 86 8.96 -32.35 17.76
CA SER A 86 8.52 -30.98 18.02
C SER A 86 9.66 -29.98 17.81
N ARG A 87 10.88 -30.29 18.23
CA ARG A 87 12.06 -29.45 17.98
C ARG A 87 12.40 -29.37 16.49
N LEU A 88 12.37 -30.51 15.79
CA LEU A 88 12.61 -30.56 14.34
C LEU A 88 11.58 -29.73 13.57
N LYS A 89 10.28 -29.94 13.85
CA LYS A 89 9.19 -29.16 13.24
C LYS A 89 9.30 -27.68 13.57
N ALA A 90 9.64 -27.31 14.81
CA ALA A 90 9.83 -25.91 15.19
C ALA A 90 11.02 -25.26 14.47
N PHE A 91 12.11 -26.01 14.24
CA PHE A 91 13.26 -25.53 13.48
C PHE A 91 12.91 -25.33 12.00
N PHE A 92 12.29 -26.32 11.36
CA PHE A 92 11.80 -26.19 9.98
C PHE A 92 10.78 -25.08 9.83
N TRP A 93 9.86 -24.94 10.80
CA TRP A 93 8.91 -23.84 10.83
C TRP A 93 9.61 -22.49 10.91
N LYS A 94 10.59 -22.29 11.81
CA LYS A 94 11.36 -21.04 11.87
C LYS A 94 12.11 -20.74 10.57
N LEU A 95 12.67 -21.76 9.94
CA LEU A 95 13.43 -21.61 8.69
C LEU A 95 12.52 -21.26 7.51
N LEU A 96 11.40 -21.96 7.36
CA LEU A 96 10.38 -21.70 6.35
C LEU A 96 9.70 -20.36 6.59
N ARG A 97 9.37 -20.05 7.85
CA ARG A 97 8.74 -18.80 8.27
C ARG A 97 9.63 -17.61 7.92
N TYR A 98 10.94 -17.69 8.13
CA TYR A 98 11.84 -16.61 7.70
C TYR A 98 11.79 -16.34 6.19
N GLN A 99 11.78 -17.39 5.36
CA GLN A 99 11.68 -17.22 3.91
C GLN A 99 10.29 -16.74 3.48
N HIS A 100 9.22 -17.28 4.09
CA HIS A 100 7.86 -16.83 3.86
C HIS A 100 7.67 -15.38 4.24
N ASP A 101 8.09 -14.98 5.43
CA ASP A 101 8.00 -13.61 5.94
C ASP A 101 8.81 -12.65 5.05
N ARG A 102 9.99 -13.08 4.56
CA ARG A 102 10.80 -12.26 3.64
C ARG A 102 10.14 -12.09 2.27
N ILE A 103 9.55 -13.15 1.71
CA ILE A 103 8.85 -13.10 0.43
C ILE A 103 7.56 -12.28 0.56
N LEU A 104 6.79 -12.49 1.63
CA LEU A 104 5.59 -11.73 1.95
C LEU A 104 5.92 -10.25 2.17
N PHE A 105 6.97 -9.94 2.92
CA PHE A 105 7.41 -8.55 3.12
C PHE A 105 7.76 -7.88 1.79
N ARG A 106 8.46 -8.59 0.89
CA ARG A 106 8.76 -8.07 -0.46
C ARG A 106 7.51 -7.89 -1.31
N GLN A 107 6.58 -8.84 -1.27
CA GLN A 107 5.30 -8.72 -1.98
C GLN A 107 4.47 -7.56 -1.44
N ASN A 108 4.40 -7.40 -0.13
CA ASN A 108 3.68 -6.29 0.50
C ASN A 108 4.31 -4.95 0.15
N LEU A 109 5.65 -4.85 0.12
CA LEU A 109 6.36 -3.64 -0.25
C LEU A 109 6.16 -3.28 -1.74
N ILE A 110 6.18 -4.28 -2.64
CA ILE A 110 5.87 -4.08 -4.06
C ILE A 110 4.41 -3.66 -4.24
N ASN A 111 3.48 -4.33 -3.55
CA ASN A 111 2.06 -3.99 -3.59
C ASN A 111 1.81 -2.57 -3.07
N GLU A 112 2.42 -2.17 -1.95
CA GLU A 112 2.32 -0.82 -1.39
C GLU A 112 2.87 0.24 -2.35
N THR A 113 4.02 -0.05 -2.98
CA THR A 113 4.61 0.83 -4.00
C THR A 113 3.70 0.94 -5.23
N GLY A 114 3.10 -0.17 -5.67
CA GLY A 114 2.17 -0.21 -6.79
C GLY A 114 0.87 0.57 -6.51
N VAL A 115 0.29 0.39 -5.32
CA VAL A 115 -0.89 1.14 -4.88
C VAL A 115 -0.60 2.64 -4.84
N SER A 116 0.52 3.04 -4.23
CA SER A 116 0.93 4.45 -4.16
C SER A 116 1.10 5.07 -5.55
N ALA A 117 1.66 4.33 -6.50
CA ALA A 117 1.83 4.80 -7.87
C ALA A 117 0.48 4.99 -8.58
N LEU A 118 -0.46 4.06 -8.41
CA LEU A 118 -1.80 4.14 -9.00
C LEU A 118 -2.63 5.29 -8.40
N GLU A 119 -2.53 5.51 -7.08
CA GLU A 119 -3.19 6.65 -6.42
C GLU A 119 -2.65 7.98 -6.95
N TYR A 120 -1.32 8.08 -7.12
CA TYR A 120 -0.70 9.28 -7.70
C TYR A 120 -1.17 9.52 -9.13
N GLU A 121 -1.21 8.48 -9.96
CA GLU A 121 -1.70 8.58 -11.33
C GLU A 121 -3.17 9.00 -11.39
N SER A 122 -4.02 8.41 -10.54
CA SER A 122 -5.43 8.77 -10.43
C SER A 122 -5.61 10.25 -10.06
N ALA A 123 -4.86 10.73 -9.06
CA ALA A 123 -4.89 12.13 -8.64
C ALA A 123 -4.40 13.08 -9.75
N LEU A 124 -3.37 12.68 -10.50
CA LEU A 124 -2.86 13.45 -11.63
C LEU A 124 -3.89 13.54 -12.77
N ARG A 125 -4.52 12.42 -13.13
CA ARG A 125 -5.60 12.40 -14.14
C ARG A 125 -6.75 13.31 -13.72
N GLN A 126 -7.16 13.26 -12.45
CA GLN A 126 -8.24 14.12 -11.94
C GLN A 126 -7.90 15.61 -12.05
N LYS A 127 -6.66 15.99 -11.74
CA LYS A 127 -6.19 17.37 -11.92
C LYS A 127 -6.20 17.79 -13.39
N ASN A 128 -5.72 16.93 -14.29
CA ASN A 128 -5.69 17.22 -15.72
C ASN A 128 -7.10 17.42 -16.28
N ILE A 129 -8.07 16.59 -15.86
CA ILE A 129 -9.48 16.75 -16.24
C ILE A 129 -10.01 18.10 -15.76
N ALA A 130 -9.79 18.44 -14.48
CA ALA A 130 -10.25 19.71 -13.93
C ALA A 130 -9.64 20.94 -14.64
N GLU A 131 -8.37 20.86 -15.01
CA GLU A 131 -7.69 21.92 -15.77
C GLU A 131 -8.24 22.05 -17.19
N LEU A 132 -8.46 20.94 -17.89
CA LEU A 132 -9.04 20.92 -19.22
C LEU A 132 -10.47 21.48 -19.23
N ASP A 133 -11.29 21.09 -18.25
CA ASP A 133 -12.64 21.66 -18.06
C ASP A 133 -12.58 23.18 -17.85
N GLN A 134 -11.62 23.67 -17.06
CA GLN A 134 -11.46 25.10 -16.84
C GLN A 134 -11.05 25.83 -18.13
N ARG A 135 -10.16 25.24 -18.94
CA ARG A 135 -9.74 25.79 -20.23
C ARG A 135 -10.89 25.82 -21.23
N LEU A 136 -11.68 24.74 -21.30
CA LEU A 136 -12.88 24.67 -22.15
C LEU A 136 -13.88 25.77 -21.81
N ARG A 137 -14.23 25.92 -20.52
CA ARG A 137 -15.14 26.99 -20.09
C ARG A 137 -14.65 28.39 -20.44
N ARG A 138 -13.33 28.63 -20.35
CA ARG A 138 -12.75 29.92 -20.77
C ARG A 138 -12.89 30.15 -22.26
N LEU A 139 -12.62 29.13 -23.07
CA LEU A 139 -12.76 29.23 -24.53
C LEU A 139 -14.22 29.40 -24.95
N GLU A 140 -15.14 28.68 -24.33
CA GLU A 140 -16.58 28.83 -24.58
C GLU A 140 -17.07 30.25 -24.23
N ALA A 141 -16.61 30.81 -23.11
CA ALA A 141 -16.96 32.19 -22.74
C ALA A 141 -16.43 33.22 -23.74
N LEU A 142 -15.20 33.03 -24.25
CA LEU A 142 -14.63 33.92 -25.28
C LEU A 142 -15.39 33.81 -26.60
N ALA A 143 -15.72 32.60 -27.04
CA ALA A 143 -16.48 32.37 -28.28
C ALA A 143 -17.89 32.99 -28.21
N GLN A 144 -18.56 32.93 -27.05
CA GLN A 144 -19.86 33.55 -26.83
C GLN A 144 -19.80 35.09 -26.85
N LEU A 145 -18.71 35.68 -26.37
CA LEU A 145 -18.48 37.13 -26.43
C LEU A 145 -18.25 37.62 -27.87
N GLU A 146 -17.57 36.84 -28.70
CA GLU A 146 -17.36 37.16 -30.12
C GLU A 146 -18.64 37.01 -30.96
N THR A 147 -19.52 36.06 -30.63
CA THR A 147 -20.80 35.90 -31.34
C THR A 147 -21.89 36.89 -30.93
N SER A 148 -21.68 37.62 -29.82
CA SER A 148 -22.61 38.63 -29.31
C SER A 148 -22.21 40.08 -29.65
N SER A 149 -21.07 40.27 -30.33
CA SER A 149 -20.64 41.54 -30.94
C SER A 149 -21.01 41.59 -32.42
#